data_AF-A0A553FQ78-F1
#
_entry.id   AF-A0A553FQ78-F1
#
_cell.length_a   1.000
_cell.length_b   1.000
_cell.length_c   1.000
_cell.angle_alpha   90.00
_cell.angle_beta   90.00
_cell.angle_gamma   90.00
#
_symmetry.space_group_name_H-M   'P 1'
#
loop_
_entity.id
_entity.type
_entity.pdbx_description
1 polymer ?
#
loop_
_entity_poly.entity_id
_entity_poly.type
_entity_poly.pdbx_seq_one_letter_code
_entity_poly.pdbx_strand_id
1 'polypeptide(L)'
;MKKLIIWFKNSFGISTTEANGFVIFLILLLTMTAGIFWMKYAKPDTAYKMTDQKKMDSLLTVIRINAVLDNTEPLKPKKFRTYDAPKKRTNRKSFTSSIKKNYSKPQAKIQVFDINQADTTALKRLKGIGKVFSRRIVNYRNALGGFVSKKQFNEVYGLADSVILQLDTLTFISSGYHPKWIEINLFDDYDLSRHPYISKKVARAITAYRFQHGQFTSIEDLDTMHLIDSLTLARIEPYLKF
;
A
#
# COMPACT_ATOMS: atom_id res chain seq x y z
N MET A 1 49.82 -24.79 -8.29
CA MET A 1 49.31 -25.66 -9.37
C MET A 1 50.00 -27.03 -9.44
N LYS A 2 51.33 -27.14 -9.57
CA LYS A 2 52.02 -28.45 -9.74
C LYS A 2 51.68 -29.50 -8.66
N LYS A 3 51.60 -29.11 -7.37
CA LYS A 3 51.20 -30.02 -6.27
C LYS A 3 49.76 -30.54 -6.40
N LEU A 4 48.83 -29.70 -6.86
CA LEU A 4 47.43 -30.06 -7.10
C LEU A 4 47.29 -31.03 -8.29
N ILE A 5 48.06 -30.80 -9.35
CA ILE A 5 48.09 -31.68 -10.54
C ILE A 5 48.62 -33.07 -10.17
N ILE A 6 49.69 -33.14 -9.38
CA ILE A 6 50.26 -34.41 -8.89
C ILE A 6 49.26 -35.14 -8.00
N TRP A 7 48.57 -34.42 -7.11
CA TRP A 7 47.53 -35.00 -6.26
C TRP A 7 46.36 -35.56 -7.09
N PHE A 8 45.83 -34.79 -8.06
CA PHE A 8 44.74 -35.25 -8.93
C PHE A 8 45.13 -36.48 -9.77
N LYS A 9 46.34 -36.47 -10.32
CA LYS A 9 46.89 -37.61 -11.06
C LYS A 9 46.92 -38.87 -10.18
N ASN A 10 47.37 -38.75 -8.93
CA ASN A 10 47.50 -39.89 -8.02
C ASN A 10 46.15 -40.36 -7.46
N SER A 11 45.21 -39.44 -7.21
CA SER A 11 43.90 -39.75 -6.63
C SER A 11 42.91 -40.35 -7.63
N PHE A 12 43.00 -39.97 -8.91
CA PHE A 12 42.01 -40.34 -9.93
C PHE A 12 42.58 -41.16 -11.09
N GLY A 13 43.90 -41.40 -11.15
CA GLY A 13 44.53 -42.17 -12.22
C GLY A 13 44.53 -41.48 -13.60
N ILE A 14 44.33 -40.16 -13.61
CA ILE A 14 44.12 -39.34 -14.80
C ILE A 14 45.46 -38.79 -15.33
N SER A 15 45.58 -38.57 -16.65
CA SER A 15 46.79 -38.02 -17.27
C SER A 15 47.11 -36.58 -16.81
N THR A 16 48.37 -36.13 -16.93
CA THR A 16 48.75 -34.76 -16.55
C THR A 16 48.04 -33.69 -17.37
N THR A 17 47.69 -34.00 -18.61
CA THR A 17 47.00 -33.09 -19.54
C THR A 17 45.54 -32.91 -19.14
N GLU A 18 44.86 -34.00 -18.77
CA GLU A 18 43.50 -33.97 -18.27
C GLU A 18 43.41 -33.30 -16.88
N ALA A 19 44.35 -33.59 -15.98
CA ALA A 19 44.40 -32.95 -14.66
C ALA A 19 44.56 -31.43 -14.75
N ASN A 20 45.33 -30.94 -15.73
CA ASN A 20 45.43 -29.50 -16.01
C ASN A 20 44.08 -28.91 -16.43
N GLY A 21 43.33 -29.63 -17.28
CA GLY A 21 41.98 -29.24 -17.70
C GLY A 21 41.01 -29.13 -16.52
N PHE A 22 40.99 -30.12 -15.62
CA PHE A 22 40.14 -30.11 -14.44
C PHE A 22 40.46 -28.95 -13.48
N VAL A 23 41.75 -28.67 -13.26
CA VAL A 23 42.16 -27.55 -12.39
C VAL A 23 41.73 -26.21 -12.98
N ILE A 24 41.85 -26.02 -14.30
CA ILE A 24 41.39 -24.80 -14.98
C ILE A 24 39.86 -24.66 -14.88
N PHE A 25 39.13 -25.75 -15.09
CA PHE A 25 37.67 -25.76 -14.99
C PHE A 25 37.19 -25.41 -13.57
N LEU A 26 37.84 -25.93 -12.54
CA LEU A 26 37.48 -25.66 -11.14
C LEU A 26 37.72 -24.20 -10.75
N ILE A 27 38.80 -23.59 -11.25
CA ILE A 27 39.07 -22.16 -11.07
C ILE A 27 37.99 -21.32 -11.78
N LEU A 28 37.62 -21.69 -13.01
CA LEU A 28 36.57 -21.00 -13.78
C LEU A 28 35.20 -21.09 -13.09
N LEU A 29 34.89 -22.25 -12.51
CA LEU A 29 33.68 -22.45 -11.71
C LEU A 29 33.66 -21.53 -10.48
N LEU A 30 34.79 -21.44 -9.75
CA LEU A 30 34.92 -20.56 -8.57
C LEU A 30 34.82 -19.07 -8.93
N THR A 31 35.37 -18.63 -10.05
CA THR A 31 35.26 -17.23 -10.48
C THR A 31 33.85 -16.88 -10.93
N MET A 32 33.15 -17.82 -11.57
CA MET A 32 31.77 -17.64 -11.99
C MET A 32 30.81 -17.52 -10.80
N THR A 33 31.00 -18.32 -9.74
CA THR A 33 30.19 -18.20 -8.51
C THR A 33 30.53 -16.93 -7.71
N ALA A 34 31.81 -16.55 -7.64
CA ALA A 34 32.23 -15.30 -7.01
C ALA A 34 31.66 -14.06 -7.74
N GLY A 35 31.54 -14.11 -9.07
CA GLY A 35 30.94 -13.02 -9.87
C GLY A 35 29.45 -12.82 -9.60
N ILE A 36 28.69 -13.90 -9.39
CA ILE A 36 27.26 -13.84 -9.02
C ILE A 36 27.11 -13.20 -7.63
N PHE A 37 27.98 -13.58 -6.69
CA PHE A 37 28.00 -12.96 -5.36
C PHE A 37 28.35 -11.47 -5.50
N TRP A 38 29.39 -11.12 -6.25
CA TRP A 38 29.74 -9.72 -6.49
C TRP A 38 28.57 -8.91 -7.08
N MET A 39 27.81 -9.42 -8.06
CA MET A 39 26.60 -8.74 -8.56
C MET A 39 25.50 -8.57 -7.51
N LYS A 40 25.35 -9.53 -6.59
CA LYS A 40 24.34 -9.47 -5.53
C LYS A 40 24.70 -8.47 -4.43
N TYR A 41 25.99 -8.25 -4.18
CA TYR A 41 26.49 -7.38 -3.11
C TYR A 41 27.07 -6.04 -3.60
N ALA A 42 27.41 -5.90 -4.88
CA ALA A 42 27.92 -4.67 -5.50
C ALA A 42 26.81 -3.76 -6.04
N LYS A 43 25.66 -3.69 -5.35
CA LYS A 43 24.75 -2.56 -5.50
C LYS A 43 25.14 -1.51 -4.47
N PRO A 44 25.87 -0.44 -4.82
CA PRO A 44 26.01 0.70 -3.92
C PRO A 44 24.62 1.33 -3.71
N ASP A 45 24.26 1.63 -2.46
CA ASP A 45 23.03 2.34 -2.04
C ASP A 45 22.96 3.81 -2.54
N THR A 46 23.63 4.16 -3.64
CA THR A 46 23.69 5.52 -4.18
C THR A 46 22.36 6.03 -4.71
N ALA A 47 21.41 5.15 -5.05
CA ALA A 47 20.05 5.54 -5.41
C ALA A 47 19.18 5.94 -4.21
N TYR A 48 19.56 5.56 -2.98
CA TYR A 48 18.81 5.93 -1.78
C TYR A 48 19.19 7.34 -1.28
N LYS A 49 20.45 7.75 -1.43
CA LYS A 49 20.96 9.04 -0.91
C LYS A 49 20.51 10.29 -1.67
N MET A 50 20.17 10.21 -2.97
CA MET A 50 19.79 11.42 -3.74
C MET A 50 18.38 11.93 -3.46
N THR A 51 17.45 11.04 -3.11
CA THR A 51 16.06 11.43 -2.82
C THR A 51 15.95 12.09 -1.45
N ASP A 52 16.68 11.59 -0.45
CA ASP A 52 16.65 12.17 0.90
C ASP A 52 17.33 13.52 0.97
N GLN A 53 18.43 13.74 0.25
CA GLN A 53 19.14 15.03 0.28
C GLN A 53 18.30 16.16 -0.35
N LYS A 54 17.64 15.90 -1.50
CA LYS A 54 16.68 16.85 -2.09
C LYS A 54 15.47 17.09 -1.20
N LYS A 55 15.03 16.08 -0.44
CA LYS A 55 13.91 16.21 0.49
C LYS A 55 14.31 17.05 1.70
N MET A 56 15.54 16.91 2.21
CA MET A 56 16.07 17.73 3.29
C MET A 56 16.26 19.19 2.85
N ASP A 57 16.80 19.43 1.66
CA ASP A 57 16.97 20.78 1.10
C ASP A 57 15.60 21.47 0.87
N SER A 58 14.59 20.70 0.45
CA SER A 58 13.21 21.20 0.33
C SER A 58 12.53 21.47 1.67
N LEU A 59 12.90 20.79 2.76
CA LEU A 59 12.36 21.07 4.10
C LEU A 59 13.03 22.30 4.72
N LEU A 60 14.34 22.46 4.53
CA LEU A 60 15.09 23.62 4.99
C LEU A 60 14.62 24.92 4.32
N THR A 61 14.22 24.87 3.05
CA THR A 61 13.66 26.03 2.35
C THR A 61 12.29 26.45 2.90
N VAL A 62 11.39 25.49 3.18
CA VAL A 62 10.06 25.79 3.76
C VAL A 62 10.19 26.31 5.19
N ILE A 63 11.08 25.75 6.01
CA ILE A 63 11.31 26.22 7.39
C ILE A 63 11.90 27.63 7.40
N ARG A 64 12.85 27.94 6.49
CA ARG A 64 13.38 29.30 6.35
C ARG A 64 12.32 30.30 5.88
N ILE A 65 11.40 29.91 5.00
CA ILE A 65 10.28 30.76 4.58
C ILE A 65 9.37 31.08 5.76
N ASN A 66 9.01 30.09 6.58
CA ASN A 66 8.14 30.31 7.74
C ASN A 66 8.83 31.11 8.84
N ALA A 67 10.13 30.88 9.10
CA ALA A 67 10.89 31.66 10.07
C ALA A 67 11.14 33.12 9.65
N VAL A 68 11.11 33.41 8.34
CA VAL A 68 11.16 34.79 7.80
C VAL A 68 9.81 35.50 7.97
N LEU A 69 8.68 34.76 7.96
CA LEU A 69 7.35 35.33 8.20
C LEU A 69 7.10 35.68 9.68
N ASP A 70 7.83 35.07 10.62
CA ASP A 70 7.73 35.38 12.05
C ASP A 70 8.56 36.61 12.48
N ASN A 71 9.48 37.10 11.63
CA ASN A 71 10.37 38.23 11.96
C ASN A 71 10.19 39.48 11.08
N THR A 72 9.20 39.51 10.19
CA THR A 72 8.84 40.75 9.50
C THR A 72 7.99 41.61 10.43
N GLU A 73 8.53 42.76 10.83
CA GLU A 73 7.80 43.87 11.42
C GLU A 73 6.43 44.07 10.73
N PRO A 74 5.36 44.39 11.48
CA PRO A 74 4.06 44.63 10.88
C PRO A 74 4.17 45.75 9.85
N LEU A 75 3.98 45.41 8.57
CA LEU A 75 3.88 46.38 7.49
C LEU A 75 2.76 47.36 7.83
N LYS A 76 3.14 48.60 8.17
CA LYS A 76 2.23 49.73 8.36
C LYS A 76 1.30 49.83 7.15
N PRO A 77 -0.01 50.03 7.34
CA PRO A 77 -0.96 50.06 6.24
C PRO A 77 -0.57 51.16 5.25
N LYS A 78 -0.16 50.76 4.05
CA LYS A 78 0.08 51.67 2.93
C LYS A 78 -1.27 52.30 2.58
N LYS A 79 -1.40 53.62 2.77
CA LYS A 79 -2.59 54.39 2.34
C LYS A 79 -2.87 54.06 0.87
N PHE A 80 -3.98 53.36 0.63
CA PHE A 80 -4.45 53.09 -0.72
C PHE A 80 -4.77 54.44 -1.38
N ARG A 81 -4.08 54.74 -2.48
CA ARG A 81 -4.48 55.81 -3.39
C ARG A 81 -5.85 55.46 -3.94
N THR A 82 -6.83 56.33 -3.72
CA THR A 82 -8.13 56.26 -4.40
C THR A 82 -7.88 56.47 -5.89
N TYR A 83 -8.08 55.42 -6.67
CA TYR A 83 -8.18 55.54 -8.12
C TYR A 83 -9.65 55.83 -8.45
N ASP A 84 -9.90 56.97 -9.10
CA ASP A 84 -11.20 57.26 -9.69
C ASP A 84 -11.48 56.26 -10.80
N ALA A 85 -12.50 55.43 -10.60
CA ALA A 85 -12.95 54.46 -11.57
C ALA A 85 -13.64 55.18 -12.76
N PRO A 86 -13.33 54.83 -14.03
CA PRO A 86 -14.03 55.40 -15.17
C PRO A 86 -15.50 54.95 -15.18
N LYS A 87 -16.42 55.92 -15.21
CA LYS A 87 -17.87 55.72 -15.35
C LYS A 87 -18.18 54.90 -16.61
N LYS A 88 -18.41 53.60 -16.46
CA LYS A 88 -19.05 52.78 -17.50
C LYS A 88 -20.57 52.93 -17.40
N ARG A 89 -21.11 53.32 -18.55
CA ARG A 89 -22.52 53.56 -18.84
C ARG A 89 -23.41 52.42 -18.37
N THR A 90 -24.48 52.84 -17.70
CA THR A 90 -25.62 52.01 -17.32
C THR A 90 -26.27 51.43 -18.58
N ASN A 91 -26.32 50.10 -18.68
CA ASN A 91 -27.39 49.48 -19.45
C ASN A 91 -28.07 48.41 -18.60
N ARG A 92 -29.37 48.62 -18.47
CA ARG A 92 -30.28 48.09 -17.47
C ARG A 92 -30.84 46.77 -18.02
N LYS A 93 -30.53 45.65 -17.37
CA LYS A 93 -31.45 44.51 -17.33
C LYS A 93 -31.60 44.12 -15.87
N SER A 94 -32.67 44.62 -15.26
CA SER A 94 -33.18 44.15 -13.99
C SER A 94 -33.51 42.66 -14.13
N PHE A 95 -32.55 41.81 -13.79
CA PHE A 95 -32.82 40.42 -13.43
C PHE A 95 -33.59 40.49 -12.12
N THR A 96 -34.92 40.46 -12.20
CA THR A 96 -35.78 40.21 -11.05
C THR A 96 -35.30 38.90 -10.44
N SER A 97 -34.68 38.98 -9.27
CA SER A 97 -34.31 37.83 -8.46
C SER A 97 -35.60 37.11 -8.08
N SER A 98 -35.95 36.10 -8.87
CA SER A 98 -36.90 35.10 -8.42
C SER A 98 -36.24 34.43 -7.22
N ILE A 99 -36.68 34.83 -6.03
CA ILE A 99 -36.38 34.16 -4.77
C ILE A 99 -36.94 32.75 -4.95
N LYS A 100 -36.09 31.83 -5.44
CA LYS A 100 -36.41 30.40 -5.46
C LYS A 100 -36.61 30.03 -4.00
N LYS A 101 -37.87 29.83 -3.62
CA LYS A 101 -38.24 29.22 -2.34
C LYS A 101 -37.42 27.94 -2.23
N ASN A 102 -36.43 27.94 -1.35
CA ASN A 102 -35.67 26.76 -0.98
C ASN A 102 -36.63 25.87 -0.20
N TYR A 103 -37.39 25.05 -0.93
CA TYR A 103 -38.07 23.92 -0.34
C TYR A 103 -36.99 22.95 0.08
N SER A 104 -36.54 23.07 1.34
CA SER A 104 -35.72 22.07 2.01
C SER A 104 -36.52 20.77 1.98
N LYS A 105 -36.24 19.92 0.98
CA LYS A 105 -36.86 18.60 0.88
C LYS A 105 -36.61 17.89 2.22
N PRO A 106 -37.66 17.32 2.85
CA PRO A 106 -37.47 16.52 4.04
C PRO A 106 -36.42 15.45 3.75
N GLN A 107 -35.30 15.48 4.48
CA GLN A 107 -34.30 14.43 4.37
C GLN A 107 -34.93 13.14 4.90
N ALA A 108 -35.26 12.25 3.97
CA ALA A 108 -35.72 10.91 4.31
C ALA A 108 -34.68 10.28 5.24
N LYS A 109 -35.13 9.75 6.38
CA LYS A 109 -34.26 9.04 7.32
C LYS A 109 -33.58 7.90 6.57
N ILE A 110 -32.25 7.91 6.58
CA ILE A 110 -31.44 6.85 5.97
C ILE A 110 -31.64 5.59 6.81
N GLN A 111 -32.14 4.53 6.19
CA GLN A 111 -32.25 3.23 6.85
C GLN A 111 -30.87 2.60 6.99
N VAL A 112 -30.63 1.93 8.11
CA VAL A 112 -29.40 1.17 8.35
C VAL A 112 -29.34 0.00 7.38
N PHE A 113 -28.17 -0.32 6.82
CA PHE A 113 -28.00 -1.39 5.85
C PHE A 113 -26.72 -2.21 6.07
N ASP A 114 -26.67 -3.42 5.52
CA ASP A 114 -25.49 -4.29 5.60
C ASP A 114 -24.38 -3.77 4.68
N ILE A 115 -23.20 -3.47 5.23
CA ILE A 115 -22.04 -2.99 4.47
C ILE A 115 -21.52 -4.03 3.46
N ASN A 116 -21.67 -5.32 3.76
CA ASN A 116 -21.19 -6.39 2.91
C ASN A 116 -22.10 -6.67 1.72
N GLN A 117 -23.37 -6.25 1.79
CA GLN A 117 -24.34 -6.34 0.70
C GLN A 117 -24.55 -5.00 -0.02
N ALA A 118 -24.04 -3.90 0.53
CA ALA A 118 -24.21 -2.56 -0.03
C ALA A 118 -23.60 -2.44 -1.43
N ASP A 119 -24.32 -1.80 -2.34
CA ASP A 119 -23.77 -1.34 -3.61
C ASP A 119 -23.28 0.11 -3.50
N THR A 120 -22.71 0.65 -4.59
CA THR A 120 -22.27 2.04 -4.60
C THR A 120 -23.41 3.04 -4.48
N THR A 121 -24.66 2.67 -4.83
CA THR A 121 -25.81 3.58 -4.75
C THR A 121 -26.30 3.75 -3.33
N ALA A 122 -26.33 2.67 -2.53
CA ALA A 122 -26.60 2.68 -1.10
C ALA A 122 -25.57 3.53 -0.34
N LEU A 123 -24.28 3.34 -0.62
CA LEU A 123 -23.20 4.10 0.02
C LEU A 123 -23.27 5.61 -0.29
N LYS A 124 -23.67 5.99 -1.51
CA LYS A 124 -23.81 7.41 -1.90
C LYS A 124 -24.94 8.14 -1.18
N ARG A 125 -25.82 7.44 -0.48
CA ARG A 125 -26.85 8.06 0.38
C ARG A 125 -26.23 8.72 1.62
N LEU A 126 -25.04 8.26 2.01
CA LEU A 126 -24.29 8.82 3.14
C LEU A 126 -23.62 10.14 2.76
N LYS A 127 -23.74 11.14 3.63
CA LYS A 127 -23.22 12.48 3.38
C LYS A 127 -21.68 12.43 3.37
N GLY A 128 -21.08 12.92 2.29
CA GLY A 128 -19.63 12.90 2.11
C GLY A 128 -19.12 11.68 1.34
N ILE A 129 -19.99 10.71 1.01
CA ILE A 129 -19.62 9.57 0.14
C ILE A 129 -20.05 9.84 -1.30
N GLY A 130 -19.12 10.30 -2.12
CA GLY A 130 -19.32 10.45 -3.56
C GLY A 130 -19.01 9.18 -4.36
N LYS A 131 -18.94 9.33 -5.70
CA LYS A 131 -18.54 8.27 -6.64
C LYS A 131 -17.18 7.65 -6.31
N VAL A 132 -16.22 8.47 -5.89
CA VAL A 132 -14.85 8.02 -5.59
C VAL A 132 -14.83 7.16 -4.33
N PHE A 133 -15.36 7.68 -3.21
CA PHE A 133 -15.34 6.96 -1.94
C PHE A 133 -16.20 5.70 -1.95
N SER A 134 -17.40 5.75 -2.54
CA SER A 134 -18.21 4.53 -2.69
C SER A 134 -17.47 3.43 -3.46
N ARG A 135 -16.77 3.78 -4.55
CA ARG A 135 -15.94 2.81 -5.28
C ARG A 135 -14.77 2.29 -4.44
N ARG A 136 -14.09 3.16 -3.67
CA ARG A 136 -12.99 2.73 -2.78
C ARG A 136 -13.45 1.74 -1.73
N ILE A 137 -14.57 2.03 -1.06
CA ILE A 137 -15.14 1.15 -0.02
C ILE A 137 -15.48 -0.21 -0.62
N VAL A 138 -16.16 -0.25 -1.77
CA VAL A 138 -16.51 -1.51 -2.45
C VAL A 138 -15.27 -2.26 -2.91
N ASN A 139 -14.28 -1.57 -3.52
CA ASN A 139 -13.04 -2.21 -3.96
C ASN A 139 -12.27 -2.82 -2.79
N TYR A 140 -12.17 -2.08 -1.68
CA TYR A 140 -11.47 -2.55 -0.48
C TYR A 140 -12.20 -3.73 0.18
N ARG A 141 -13.54 -3.66 0.30
CA ARG A 141 -14.37 -4.80 0.72
C ARG A 141 -14.09 -6.03 -0.14
N ASN A 142 -14.09 -5.87 -1.45
CA ASN A 142 -13.89 -6.98 -2.38
C ASN A 142 -12.47 -7.56 -2.29
N ALA A 143 -11.46 -6.72 -2.02
CA ALA A 143 -10.08 -7.16 -1.82
C ALA A 143 -9.91 -7.93 -0.50
N LEU A 144 -10.58 -7.51 0.57
CA LEU A 144 -10.66 -8.27 1.82
C LEU A 144 -11.43 -9.58 1.66
N GLY A 145 -12.41 -9.63 0.75
CA GLY A 145 -13.40 -10.71 0.70
C GLY A 145 -14.61 -10.47 1.61
N GLY A 146 -14.73 -9.28 2.19
CA GLY A 146 -15.80 -8.88 3.11
C GLY A 146 -15.26 -8.17 4.36
N PHE A 147 -16.01 -7.23 4.90
CA PHE A 147 -15.70 -6.65 6.21
C PHE A 147 -16.15 -7.61 7.32
N VAL A 148 -15.21 -7.97 8.19
CA VAL A 148 -15.50 -8.73 9.42
C VAL A 148 -15.63 -7.82 10.63
N SER A 149 -15.07 -6.60 10.55
CA SER A 149 -15.14 -5.60 11.61
C SER A 149 -15.31 -4.20 11.04
N LYS A 150 -16.15 -3.39 11.69
CA LYS A 150 -16.31 -1.97 11.37
C LYS A 150 -15.02 -1.16 11.52
N LYS A 151 -14.09 -1.61 12.37
CA LYS A 151 -12.78 -0.98 12.52
C LYS A 151 -12.00 -0.89 11.20
N GLN A 152 -12.24 -1.82 10.28
CA GLN A 152 -11.61 -1.84 8.96
C GLN A 152 -12.02 -0.65 8.07
N PHE A 153 -13.05 0.12 8.42
CA PHE A 153 -13.36 1.36 7.70
C PHE A 153 -12.23 2.40 7.80
N ASN A 154 -11.46 2.37 8.89
CA ASN A 154 -10.28 3.21 9.08
C ASN A 154 -9.14 2.84 8.13
N GLU A 155 -9.17 1.66 7.53
CA GLU A 155 -8.14 1.17 6.62
C GLU A 155 -8.43 1.57 5.16
N VAL A 156 -9.65 2.06 4.89
CA VAL A 156 -10.02 2.58 3.58
C VAL A 156 -9.39 3.95 3.35
N TYR A 157 -8.42 4.02 2.44
CA TYR A 157 -7.64 5.25 2.22
C TYR A 157 -8.47 6.48 1.83
N GLY A 158 -8.25 7.55 2.59
CA GLY A 158 -8.75 8.89 2.32
C GLY A 158 -10.20 9.14 2.73
N LEU A 159 -10.81 8.25 3.54
CA LEU A 159 -12.05 8.57 4.24
C LEU A 159 -11.76 9.56 5.38
N ALA A 160 -12.61 10.59 5.52
CA ALA A 160 -12.56 11.46 6.68
C ALA A 160 -13.24 10.80 7.88
N ASP A 161 -12.83 11.16 9.10
CA ASP A 161 -13.39 10.60 10.34
C ASP A 161 -14.92 10.76 10.42
N SER A 162 -15.45 11.88 9.92
CA SER A 162 -16.90 12.11 9.85
C SER A 162 -17.64 11.11 8.94
N VAL A 163 -16.98 10.61 7.89
CA VAL A 163 -17.53 9.60 6.99
C VAL A 163 -17.45 8.22 7.64
N ILE A 164 -16.35 7.92 8.33
CA ILE A 164 -16.18 6.66 9.08
C ILE A 164 -17.24 6.56 10.17
N LEU A 165 -17.46 7.63 10.94
CA LEU A 165 -18.51 7.69 11.97
C LEU A 165 -19.91 7.44 11.39
N GLN A 166 -20.18 7.97 10.18
CA GLN A 166 -21.45 7.69 9.49
C GLN A 166 -21.57 6.23 9.08
N LEU A 167 -20.51 5.62 8.55
CA LEU A 167 -20.50 4.19 8.23
C LEU A 167 -20.75 3.37 9.50
N ASP A 168 -20.07 3.70 10.59
CA ASP A 168 -20.24 3.00 11.87
C ASP A 168 -21.67 3.07 12.40
N THR A 169 -22.32 4.22 12.24
CA THR A 169 -23.68 4.45 12.76
C THR A 169 -24.77 3.89 11.84
N LEU A 170 -24.59 4.00 10.53
CA LEU A 170 -25.63 3.73 9.53
C LEU A 170 -25.45 2.40 8.80
N THR A 171 -24.44 1.61 9.17
CA THR A 171 -24.24 0.26 8.61
C THR A 171 -24.14 -0.79 9.70
N PHE A 172 -24.37 -2.04 9.33
CA PHE A 172 -24.10 -3.20 10.18
C PHE A 172 -23.40 -4.29 9.38
N ILE A 173 -22.87 -5.29 10.10
CA ILE A 173 -22.38 -6.54 9.53
C ILE A 173 -23.33 -7.62 10.04
N SER A 174 -23.91 -8.42 9.14
CA SER A 174 -24.85 -9.47 9.53
C SER A 174 -24.24 -10.44 10.54
N SER A 175 -25.02 -10.84 11.55
CA SER A 175 -24.61 -11.89 12.50
C SER A 175 -24.34 -13.19 11.76
N GLY A 176 -23.16 -13.80 11.97
CA GLY A 176 -22.75 -15.01 11.25
C GLY A 176 -22.27 -14.74 9.81
N TYR A 177 -21.98 -13.49 9.44
CA TYR A 177 -21.31 -13.20 8.18
C TYR A 177 -19.91 -13.83 8.17
N HIS A 178 -19.63 -14.63 7.12
CA HIS A 178 -18.31 -15.16 6.85
C HIS A 178 -17.73 -14.48 5.60
N PRO A 179 -16.48 -13.99 5.65
CA PRO A 179 -15.85 -13.42 4.49
C PRO A 179 -15.52 -14.52 3.47
N LYS A 180 -15.19 -14.11 2.25
CA LYS A 180 -14.62 -15.02 1.26
C LYS A 180 -13.24 -15.51 1.75
N TRP A 181 -13.14 -16.83 1.92
CA TRP A 181 -11.89 -17.45 2.32
C TRP A 181 -10.81 -17.43 1.24
N ILE A 182 -9.58 -17.47 1.71
CA ILE A 182 -8.34 -17.64 0.96
C ILE A 182 -7.85 -19.04 1.29
N GLU A 183 -7.89 -19.94 0.31
CA GLU A 183 -7.37 -21.30 0.42
C GLU A 183 -5.83 -21.24 0.37
N ILE A 184 -5.18 -21.12 1.53
CA ILE A 184 -3.76 -20.78 1.62
C ILE A 184 -2.85 -21.85 1.02
N ASN A 185 -3.32 -23.09 0.98
CA ASN A 185 -2.61 -24.23 0.39
C ASN A 185 -2.80 -24.36 -1.12
N LEU A 186 -3.80 -23.69 -1.70
CA LEU A 186 -4.15 -23.81 -3.12
C LEU A 186 -3.77 -22.58 -3.94
N PHE A 187 -3.95 -21.37 -3.40
CA PHE A 187 -3.76 -20.12 -4.16
C PHE A 187 -2.27 -19.90 -4.49
N ASP A 188 -1.96 -19.31 -5.65
CA ASP A 188 -0.60 -18.93 -6.01
C ASP A 188 -0.16 -17.63 -5.31
N ASP A 189 1.10 -17.22 -5.48
CA ASP A 189 1.60 -16.00 -4.83
C ASP A 189 0.92 -14.73 -5.37
N TYR A 190 0.47 -14.75 -6.62
CA TYR A 190 -0.30 -13.67 -7.21
C TYR A 190 -1.63 -13.49 -6.50
N ASP A 191 -2.45 -14.54 -6.43
CA ASP A 191 -3.78 -14.53 -5.82
C ASP A 191 -3.73 -14.22 -4.32
N LEU A 192 -2.77 -14.81 -3.59
CA LEU A 192 -2.54 -14.49 -2.19
C LEU A 192 -2.24 -12.98 -2.01
N SER A 193 -1.37 -12.41 -2.85
CA SER A 193 -0.97 -11.00 -2.74
C SER A 193 -2.06 -9.98 -3.06
N ARG A 194 -3.23 -10.42 -3.55
CA ARG A 194 -4.38 -9.54 -3.78
C ARG A 194 -5.07 -9.13 -2.48
N HIS A 195 -4.89 -9.90 -1.42
CA HIS A 195 -5.47 -9.61 -0.12
C HIS A 195 -4.70 -8.46 0.58
N PRO A 196 -5.38 -7.44 1.14
CA PRO A 196 -4.72 -6.29 1.76
C PRO A 196 -3.71 -6.61 2.87
N TYR A 197 -3.88 -7.74 3.56
CA TYR A 197 -2.99 -8.18 4.64
C TYR A 197 -1.87 -9.13 4.18
N ILE A 198 -1.82 -9.50 2.90
CA ILE A 198 -0.74 -10.33 2.34
C ILE A 198 0.07 -9.50 1.37
N SER A 199 1.28 -9.13 1.79
CA SER A 199 2.24 -8.51 0.87
C SER A 199 2.76 -9.52 -0.17
N LYS A 200 3.21 -9.05 -1.33
CA LYS A 200 3.86 -9.91 -2.34
C LYS A 200 5.05 -10.71 -1.78
N LYS A 201 5.78 -10.14 -0.82
CA LYS A 201 6.90 -10.82 -0.14
C LYS A 201 6.38 -12.01 0.69
N VAL A 202 5.34 -11.77 1.47
CA VAL A 202 4.70 -12.79 2.31
C VAL A 202 4.07 -13.88 1.45
N ALA A 203 3.33 -13.53 0.39
CA ALA A 203 2.74 -14.48 -0.54
C ALA A 203 3.78 -15.45 -1.13
N ARG A 204 4.90 -14.91 -1.64
CA ARG A 204 6.01 -15.74 -2.16
C ARG A 204 6.58 -16.65 -1.08
N ALA A 205 6.78 -16.13 0.12
CA ALA A 205 7.29 -16.93 1.22
C ALA A 205 6.33 -18.06 1.59
N ILE A 206 5.01 -17.81 1.63
CA ILE A 206 3.98 -18.82 1.90
C ILE A 206 4.08 -19.93 0.85
N THR A 207 4.12 -19.59 -0.44
CA THR A 207 4.21 -20.58 -1.52
C THR A 207 5.51 -21.39 -1.48
N ALA A 208 6.65 -20.77 -1.15
CA ALA A 208 7.93 -21.44 -1.03
C ALA A 208 7.99 -22.35 0.21
N TYR A 209 7.45 -21.87 1.34
CA TYR A 209 7.40 -22.64 2.58
C TYR A 209 6.57 -23.90 2.39
N ARG A 210 5.35 -23.79 1.84
CA ARG A 210 4.51 -24.98 1.66
C ARG A 210 5.08 -26.01 0.69
N PHE A 211 5.89 -25.56 -0.27
CA PHE A 211 6.61 -26.44 -1.18
C PHE A 211 7.73 -27.21 -0.48
N GLN A 212 8.39 -26.59 0.50
CA GLN A 212 9.54 -27.17 1.22
C GLN A 212 9.12 -28.00 2.45
N HIS A 213 8.07 -27.59 3.14
CA HIS A 213 7.67 -28.12 4.45
C HIS A 213 6.32 -28.84 4.44
N GLY A 214 5.55 -28.73 3.35
CA GLY A 214 4.20 -29.29 3.25
C GLY A 214 3.11 -28.25 3.51
N GLN A 215 1.85 -28.71 3.50
CA GLN A 215 0.69 -27.83 3.63
C GLN A 215 0.60 -27.22 5.05
N PHE A 216 0.12 -25.98 5.12
CA PHE A 216 -0.24 -25.35 6.39
C PHE A 216 -1.49 -26.02 6.95
N THR A 217 -1.48 -26.37 8.23
CA THR A 217 -2.64 -26.98 8.90
C THR A 217 -3.33 -26.02 9.86
N SER A 218 -2.61 -25.00 10.32
CA SER A 218 -3.13 -24.00 11.24
C SER A 218 -2.44 -22.64 11.09
N ILE A 219 -2.95 -21.64 11.82
CA ILE A 219 -2.40 -20.28 11.82
C ILE A 219 -1.02 -20.22 12.50
N GLU A 220 -0.73 -21.13 13.42
CA GLU A 220 0.55 -21.24 14.11
C GLU A 220 1.71 -21.62 13.16
N ASP A 221 1.41 -22.42 12.13
CA ASP A 221 2.39 -22.77 11.09
C ASP A 221 2.87 -21.52 10.32
N LEU A 222 1.99 -20.52 10.15
CA LEU A 222 2.33 -19.23 9.53
C LEU A 222 3.16 -18.34 10.45
N ASP A 223 2.91 -18.37 11.76
CA ASP A 223 3.66 -17.58 12.74
C ASP A 223 5.13 -18.04 12.82
N THR A 224 5.38 -19.33 12.65
CA THR A 224 6.72 -19.95 12.61
C THR A 224 7.63 -19.33 11.55
N MET A 225 7.07 -18.79 10.46
CA MET A 225 7.84 -18.13 9.42
C MET A 225 8.42 -16.78 9.88
N HIS A 226 7.89 -16.17 10.95
CA HIS A 226 8.28 -14.86 11.47
C HIS A 226 8.34 -13.74 10.41
N LEU A 227 7.51 -13.83 9.38
CA LEU A 227 7.43 -12.85 8.28
C LEU A 227 6.22 -11.93 8.37
N ILE A 228 5.26 -12.26 9.23
CA ILE A 228 4.00 -11.54 9.45
C ILE A 228 4.00 -11.11 10.91
N ASP A 229 3.70 -9.85 11.19
CA ASP A 229 3.52 -9.39 12.57
C ASP A 229 2.24 -9.97 13.18
N SER A 230 2.23 -10.17 14.50
CA SER A 230 1.11 -10.77 15.22
C SER A 230 -0.22 -10.05 15.01
N LEU A 231 -0.19 -8.72 14.85
CA LEU A 231 -1.39 -7.93 14.56
C LEU A 231 -1.94 -8.23 13.16
N THR A 232 -1.09 -8.27 12.13
CA THR A 232 -1.50 -8.66 10.78
C THR A 232 -1.97 -10.11 10.72
N LEU A 233 -1.34 -11.01 11.48
CA LEU A 233 -1.74 -12.42 11.58
C LEU A 233 -3.17 -12.54 12.14
N ALA A 234 -3.46 -11.87 13.26
CA ALA A 234 -4.81 -11.83 13.84
C ALA A 234 -5.85 -11.16 12.92
N ARG A 235 -5.43 -10.18 12.10
CA ARG A 235 -6.31 -9.52 11.12
C ARG A 235 -6.66 -10.42 9.93
N ILE A 236 -5.73 -11.28 9.51
CA ILE A 236 -5.94 -12.14 8.35
C ILE A 236 -6.56 -13.49 8.70
N GLU A 237 -6.36 -13.98 9.92
CA GLU A 237 -6.92 -15.25 10.41
C GLU A 237 -8.37 -15.53 9.98
N PRO A 238 -9.36 -14.63 10.14
CA PRO A 238 -10.76 -14.93 9.76
C PRO A 238 -10.99 -15.11 8.25
N TYR A 239 -9.99 -14.78 7.43
CA TYR A 239 -10.00 -14.90 5.98
C TYR A 239 -9.26 -16.14 5.47
N LEU A 240 -8.52 -16.85 6.31
CA LEU A 240 -7.72 -18.00 5.90
C LEU A 240 -8.50 -19.30 6.04
N LYS A 241 -8.25 -20.20 5.10
CA LYS A 241 -8.64 -21.60 5.18
C LYS A 241 -7.42 -22.46 4.87
N PHE A 242 -7.18 -23.43 5.75
CA PHE A 242 -6.08 -24.37 5.73
C PHE A 242 -6.53 -25.65 5.04
#